data_AF-A0A941V3K3-F1
#
_entry.id   AF-A0A941V3K3-F1
#
_cell.length_a   1.000
_cell.length_b   1.000
_cell.length_c   1.000
_cell.angle_alpha   90.00
_cell.angle_beta   90.00
_cell.angle_gamma   90.00
#
_symmetry.space_group_name_H-M   'P 1'
#
loop_
_entity.id
_entity.type
_entity.pdbx_description
1 polymer ?
#
loop_
_entity_poly.entity_id
_entity_poly.type
_entity_poly.pdbx_seq_one_letter_code
_entity_poly.pdbx_strand_id
1 'polypeptide(L)'
;MITQRIDTVKKGGNVTQNGDIIVCPGVEDCPLKGNTPESERQKKFAKDTGIWCPPETRETLERLLSNHRFTAKELAQAWRVRSLSYDPDTGKLKTFTPKLELWFGIVMLTLFAFYIAIMASGMILVRPGVYANLQFFTTIAGFLGMAWAVVHFHLAPRRTAVRVRSILLAKHEDSPAQNS
;
A
#
# COMPACT_ATOMS: atom_id res chain seq x y z
N MET A 1 -60.36 -15.06 -10.74
CA MET A 1 -59.00 -15.29 -10.22
C MET A 1 -58.23 -16.04 -11.29
N ILE A 2 -57.35 -15.34 -12.02
CA ILE A 2 -56.65 -15.88 -13.19
C ILE A 2 -55.28 -16.37 -12.73
N THR A 3 -55.11 -17.69 -12.71
CA THR A 3 -53.84 -18.38 -12.45
C THR A 3 -52.99 -18.27 -13.71
N GLN A 4 -51.95 -17.43 -13.70
CA GLN A 4 -50.98 -17.39 -14.79
C GLN A 4 -50.00 -18.57 -14.68
N ARG A 5 -49.89 -19.29 -15.80
CA ARG A 5 -49.02 -20.43 -16.04
C ARG A 5 -47.60 -19.91 -16.32
N ILE A 6 -46.61 -20.35 -15.56
CA ILE A 6 -45.19 -20.07 -15.83
C ILE A 6 -44.72 -21.13 -16.81
N ASP A 7 -44.56 -20.75 -18.08
CA ASP A 7 -43.97 -21.62 -19.09
C ASP A 7 -42.46 -21.72 -18.87
N THR A 8 -42.00 -22.96 -18.64
CA THR A 8 -40.59 -23.32 -18.57
C THR A 8 -39.93 -23.18 -19.94
N VAL A 9 -39.12 -22.14 -20.12
CA VAL A 9 -38.25 -21.98 -21.30
C VAL A 9 -37.13 -23.02 -21.25
N LYS A 10 -37.15 -23.97 -22.19
CA LYS A 10 -36.03 -24.89 -22.46
C LYS A 10 -34.80 -24.09 -22.93
N LYS A 11 -33.79 -23.91 -22.06
CA LYS A 11 -32.46 -23.40 -22.43
C LYS A 11 -31.68 -24.48 -23.21
N GLY A 12 -31.86 -24.51 -24.52
CA GLY A 12 -30.99 -25.25 -25.45
C GLY A 12 -29.93 -24.30 -26.00
N GLY A 13 -28.74 -24.28 -25.39
CA GLY A 13 -27.58 -23.62 -26.00
C GLY A 13 -27.02 -24.53 -27.10
N ASN A 14 -27.08 -24.10 -28.36
CA ASN A 14 -26.45 -24.81 -29.47
C ASN A 14 -24.96 -24.49 -29.50
N VAL A 15 -24.12 -25.52 -29.38
CA VAL A 15 -22.67 -25.45 -29.57
C VAL A 15 -22.38 -25.72 -31.04
N THR A 16 -21.98 -24.71 -31.80
CA THR A 16 -21.52 -24.86 -33.20
C THR A 16 -20.07 -25.35 -33.22
N GLN A 17 -19.85 -26.55 -33.76
CA GLN A 17 -18.58 -27.30 -33.76
C GLN A 17 -17.42 -26.72 -34.60
N ASN A 18 -17.46 -25.47 -35.03
CA ASN A 18 -16.37 -24.86 -35.81
C ASN A 18 -15.93 -23.53 -35.19
N GLY A 19 -14.99 -23.61 -34.24
CA GLY A 19 -14.44 -22.48 -33.49
C GLY A 19 -15.38 -22.06 -32.35
N ASP A 20 -14.95 -22.21 -31.10
CA ASP A 20 -15.75 -21.97 -29.89
C ASP A 20 -16.27 -20.52 -29.81
N ILE A 21 -17.43 -20.27 -30.42
CA ILE A 21 -18.23 -19.09 -30.18
C ILE A 21 -19.30 -19.48 -29.17
N ILE A 22 -19.05 -19.18 -27.89
CA ILE A 22 -20.04 -19.36 -26.83
C ILE A 22 -21.10 -18.27 -26.99
N VAL A 23 -22.19 -18.59 -27.67
CA VAL A 23 -23.36 -17.70 -27.77
C VAL A 23 -24.17 -17.83 -26.49
N CYS A 24 -24.01 -16.87 -25.57
CA CYS A 24 -24.78 -16.84 -24.34
C CYS A 24 -26.20 -16.32 -24.60
N PRO A 25 -27.23 -16.84 -23.90
CA PRO A 25 -28.63 -16.40 -24.04
C PRO A 25 -28.91 -14.99 -23.47
N GLY A 26 -27.87 -14.29 -23.00
CA GLY A 26 -27.91 -12.93 -22.48
C GLY A 26 -26.58 -12.59 -21.80
N VAL A 27 -26.27 -11.29 -21.66
CA VAL A 27 -25.06 -10.81 -20.94
C VAL A 27 -25.03 -11.37 -19.51
N GLU A 28 -26.22 -11.60 -18.92
CA GLU A 28 -26.47 -12.15 -17.60
C GLU A 28 -26.00 -13.60 -17.38
N ASP A 29 -26.02 -14.42 -18.43
CA ASP A 29 -25.83 -15.88 -18.33
C ASP A 29 -24.50 -16.37 -18.93
N CYS A 30 -23.60 -15.46 -19.34
CA CYS A 30 -22.29 -15.88 -19.80
C CYS A 30 -21.44 -16.43 -18.64
N PRO A 31 -20.79 -17.60 -18.80
CA PRO A 31 -19.87 -18.13 -17.78
C PRO A 31 -18.66 -17.19 -17.52
N LEU A 32 -18.39 -16.26 -18.44
CA LEU A 32 -17.37 -15.22 -18.31
C LEU A 32 -17.85 -13.99 -17.51
N LYS A 33 -19.15 -13.84 -17.24
CA LYS A 33 -19.72 -12.66 -16.56
C LYS A 33 -19.25 -12.52 -15.10
N GLY A 34 -18.82 -13.63 -14.48
CA GLY A 34 -18.30 -13.63 -13.11
C GLY A 34 -16.85 -13.15 -12.98
N ASN A 35 -16.05 -13.20 -14.05
CA ASN A 35 -14.65 -12.81 -14.02
C ASN A 35 -14.49 -11.44 -14.66
N THR A 36 -14.56 -10.40 -13.83
CA THR A 36 -14.15 -9.04 -14.22
C THR A 36 -12.75 -9.14 -14.85
N PRO A 37 -12.52 -8.61 -16.07
CA PRO A 37 -11.23 -8.66 -16.71
C PRO A 37 -10.13 -8.15 -15.77
N GLU A 38 -8.96 -8.79 -15.77
CA GLU A 38 -7.86 -8.39 -14.87
C GLU A 38 -7.46 -6.92 -15.07
N SER A 39 -7.57 -6.41 -16.30
CA SER A 39 -7.35 -5.00 -16.62
C SER A 39 -8.32 -4.07 -15.88
N GLU A 40 -9.58 -4.46 -15.73
CA GLU A 40 -10.58 -3.70 -14.98
C GLU A 40 -10.34 -3.79 -13.47
N ARG A 41 -9.97 -4.97 -12.97
CA ARG A 41 -9.59 -5.17 -11.56
C ARG A 41 -8.38 -4.31 -11.19
N GLN A 42 -7.34 -4.31 -12.04
CA GLN A 42 -6.15 -3.49 -11.82
C GLN A 42 -6.45 -1.99 -11.89
N LYS A 43 -7.30 -1.54 -12.83
CA LYS A 43 -7.74 -0.14 -12.89
C LYS A 43 -8.52 0.27 -11.64
N LYS A 44 -9.43 -0.57 -11.17
CA LYS A 44 -10.20 -0.32 -9.94
C LYS A 44 -9.27 -0.26 -8.72
N PHE A 45 -8.38 -1.25 -8.58
CA PHE A 45 -7.41 -1.29 -7.50
C PHE A 45 -6.47 -0.06 -7.51
N ALA A 46 -5.97 0.33 -8.68
CA ALA A 46 -5.13 1.51 -8.84
C ALA A 46 -5.89 2.81 -8.57
N LYS A 47 -7.19 2.88 -8.90
CA LYS A 47 -8.05 4.01 -8.54
C LYS A 47 -8.25 4.13 -7.03
N ASP A 48 -8.48 3.01 -6.36
CA ASP A 48 -8.80 2.98 -4.94
C ASP A 48 -7.56 3.17 -4.05
N THR A 49 -6.40 2.64 -4.48
CA THR A 49 -5.16 2.61 -3.69
C THR A 49 -4.04 3.49 -4.24
N GLY A 50 -4.06 3.85 -5.52
CA GLY A 50 -2.94 4.50 -6.20
C GLY A 50 -1.76 3.58 -6.52
N ILE A 51 -1.92 2.26 -6.39
CA ILE A 51 -0.86 1.27 -6.61
C ILE A 51 -1.05 0.55 -7.95
N TRP A 52 0.00 0.53 -8.77
CA TRP A 52 0.05 -0.30 -9.98
C TRP A 52 1.03 -1.45 -9.77
N CYS A 53 0.56 -2.70 -9.90
CA CYS A 53 1.33 -3.90 -9.61
C CYS A 53 0.84 -5.11 -10.42
N PRO A 54 1.61 -6.20 -10.51
CA PRO A 54 1.15 -7.45 -11.14
C PRO A 54 -0.01 -8.12 -10.38
N PRO A 55 -0.78 -9.02 -11.03
CA PRO A 55 -1.98 -9.64 -10.46
C PRO A 55 -1.73 -10.35 -9.11
N GLU A 56 -0.65 -11.14 -9.00
CA GLU A 56 -0.32 -11.87 -7.77
C GLU A 56 -0.05 -10.95 -6.57
N THR A 57 0.59 -9.80 -6.86
CA THR A 57 0.85 -8.78 -5.85
C THR A 57 -0.43 -8.04 -5.48
N ARG A 58 -1.29 -7.73 -6.46
CA ARG A 58 -2.59 -7.12 -6.23
C ARG A 58 -3.43 -7.97 -5.29
N GLU A 59 -3.53 -9.28 -5.54
CA GLU A 59 -4.27 -10.19 -4.67
C GLU A 59 -3.72 -10.24 -3.25
N THR A 60 -2.40 -10.19 -3.09
CA THR A 60 -1.77 -10.12 -1.78
C THR A 60 -2.11 -8.81 -1.06
N LEU A 61 -2.05 -7.67 -1.76
CA LEU A 61 -2.41 -6.36 -1.21
C LEU A 61 -3.91 -6.25 -0.89
N GLU A 62 -4.79 -6.79 -1.73
CA GLU A 62 -6.24 -6.87 -1.48
C GLU A 62 -6.53 -7.68 -0.22
N ARG A 63 -5.87 -8.83 -0.02
CA ARG A 63 -5.99 -9.61 1.22
C ARG A 63 -5.48 -8.85 2.45
N LEU A 64 -4.40 -8.08 2.32
CA LEU A 64 -3.91 -7.23 3.41
C LEU A 64 -4.94 -6.16 3.79
N LEU A 65 -5.60 -5.54 2.80
CA LEU A 65 -6.68 -4.57 3.02
C LEU A 65 -7.90 -5.23 3.69
N SER A 66 -8.35 -6.39 3.21
CA SER A 66 -9.57 -7.03 3.70
C SER A 66 -9.40 -7.68 5.07
N ASN A 67 -8.26 -8.34 5.33
CA ASN A 67 -8.12 -9.25 6.47
C ASN A 67 -7.29 -8.67 7.63
N HIS A 68 -6.40 -7.70 7.38
CA HIS A 68 -5.40 -7.27 8.36
C HIS A 68 -5.51 -5.80 8.78
N ARG A 69 -6.67 -5.17 8.52
CA ARG A 69 -7.00 -3.79 8.87
C ARG A 69 -5.98 -2.76 8.36
N PHE A 70 -5.31 -3.03 7.24
CA PHE A 70 -4.51 -2.01 6.58
C PHE A 70 -5.41 -1.05 5.83
N THR A 71 -5.07 0.23 5.88
CA THR A 71 -5.73 1.23 5.05
C THR A 71 -5.05 1.34 3.69
N ALA A 72 -5.82 1.68 2.66
CA ALA A 72 -5.29 1.94 1.31
C ALA A 72 -4.17 2.99 1.34
N LYS A 73 -4.31 4.03 2.18
CA LYS A 73 -3.30 5.08 2.34
C LYS A 73 -1.97 4.57 2.90
N GLU A 74 -2.00 3.70 3.91
CA GLU A 74 -0.78 3.13 4.48
C GLU A 74 -0.02 2.26 3.48
N LEU A 75 -0.74 1.41 2.74
CA LEU A 75 -0.12 0.57 1.71
C LEU A 75 0.40 1.40 0.54
N ALA A 76 -0.36 2.41 0.09
CA ALA A 76 0.06 3.32 -0.97
C ALA A 76 1.33 4.08 -0.59
N GLN A 77 1.39 4.56 0.66
CA GLN A 77 2.55 5.27 1.16
C GLN A 77 3.77 4.34 1.26
N ALA A 78 3.60 3.13 1.78
CA ALA A 78 4.67 2.14 1.85
C ALA A 78 5.18 1.71 0.46
N TRP A 79 4.28 1.61 -0.51
CA TRP A 79 4.61 1.34 -1.91
C TRP A 79 5.39 2.51 -2.55
N ARG A 80 4.92 3.75 -2.37
CA ARG A 80 5.55 4.95 -2.95
C ARG A 80 6.97 5.18 -2.44
N VAL A 81 7.23 4.89 -1.16
CA VAL A 81 8.57 4.99 -0.55
C VAL A 81 9.42 3.73 -0.82
N ARG A 82 8.94 2.81 -1.67
CA ARG A 82 9.61 1.53 -1.99
C ARG A 82 9.93 0.68 -0.76
N SER A 83 9.20 0.89 0.35
CA SER A 83 9.28 0.01 1.53
C SER A 83 8.62 -1.34 1.25
N LEU A 84 7.67 -1.35 0.32
CA LEU A 84 7.10 -2.52 -0.33
C LEU A 84 7.48 -2.47 -1.80
N SER A 85 8.07 -3.54 -2.33
CA SER A 85 8.36 -3.69 -3.74
C SER A 85 7.94 -5.07 -4.21
N TYR A 86 7.49 -5.15 -5.46
CA TYR A 86 7.39 -6.42 -6.15
C TYR A 86 8.80 -6.93 -6.49
N ASP A 87 9.05 -8.20 -6.26
CA ASP A 87 10.26 -8.90 -6.68
C ASP A 87 9.90 -9.78 -7.89
N PRO A 88 10.34 -9.42 -9.12
CA PRO A 88 9.95 -10.11 -10.35
C PRO A 88 10.46 -11.55 -10.43
N ASP A 89 11.57 -11.85 -9.74
CA ASP A 89 12.20 -13.17 -9.80
C ASP A 89 11.43 -14.19 -8.95
N THR A 90 10.87 -13.72 -7.83
CA THR A 90 10.14 -14.58 -6.88
C THR A 90 8.62 -14.51 -7.02
N GLY A 91 8.09 -13.54 -7.78
CA GLY A 91 6.66 -13.23 -7.84
C GLY A 91 6.08 -12.71 -6.52
N LYS A 92 6.91 -12.47 -5.51
CA LYS A 92 6.47 -12.17 -4.14
C LYS A 92 6.63 -10.71 -3.79
N LEU A 93 5.80 -10.27 -2.85
CA LEU A 93 5.92 -8.95 -2.23
C LEU A 93 7.13 -8.96 -1.27
N LYS A 94 8.15 -8.17 -1.59
CA LYS A 94 9.35 -8.03 -0.77
C LYS A 94 9.31 -6.72 0.01
N THR A 95 9.62 -6.83 1.30
CA THR A 95 9.73 -5.65 2.18
C THR A 95 11.18 -5.19 2.20
N PHE A 96 11.47 -4.03 1.62
CA PHE A 96 12.80 -3.43 1.68
C PHE A 96 12.80 -2.34 2.75
N THR A 97 13.64 -2.47 3.77
CA THR A 97 13.74 -1.48 4.85
C THR A 97 15.21 -1.17 5.10
N PRO A 98 15.80 -0.20 4.36
CA PRO A 98 17.20 0.14 4.55
C PRO A 98 17.40 0.70 5.96
N LYS A 99 18.19 0.01 6.77
CA LYS A 99 18.51 0.46 8.14
C LYS A 99 19.30 1.78 8.14
N LEU A 100 20.08 1.99 7.08
CA LEU A 100 20.93 3.17 6.92
C LEU A 100 20.12 4.47 6.84
N GLU A 101 19.01 4.49 6.10
CA GLU A 101 18.16 5.69 5.98
C GLU A 101 17.54 6.09 7.32
N LEU A 102 17.10 5.13 8.13
CA LEU A 102 16.60 5.43 9.48
C LEU A 102 17.71 5.98 10.37
N TRP A 103 18.89 5.34 10.34
CA TRP A 103 20.03 5.80 11.13
C TRP A 103 20.43 7.23 10.75
N PHE A 104 20.51 7.52 9.46
CA PHE A 104 20.78 8.85 8.95
C PHE A 104 19.74 9.88 9.42
N GLY A 105 18.45 9.55 9.31
CA GLY A 105 17.36 10.41 9.76
C GLY A 105 17.41 10.71 11.26
N ILE A 106 17.70 9.70 12.09
CA ILE A 106 17.85 9.87 13.54
C ILE A 106 19.07 10.74 13.87
N VAL A 107 20.23 10.43 13.29
CA VAL A 107 21.46 11.20 13.54
C VAL A 107 21.31 12.66 13.13
N MET A 108 20.73 12.93 11.96
CA MET A 108 20.47 14.29 11.50
C MET A 108 19.53 15.03 12.45
N LEU A 109 18.45 14.39 12.90
CA LEU A 109 17.52 14.98 13.85
C LEU A 109 18.20 15.32 15.19
N THR A 110 19.05 14.42 15.70
CA THR A 110 19.81 14.64 16.94
C THR A 110 20.80 15.80 16.81
N LEU A 111 21.56 15.87 15.71
CA LEU A 111 22.49 16.97 15.45
C LEU A 111 21.77 18.31 15.33
N PHE A 112 20.61 18.34 14.67
CA PHE A 112 19.80 19.55 14.56
C PHE A 112 19.20 19.99 15.89
N ALA A 113 18.73 19.05 16.72
CA ALA A 113 18.26 19.34 18.07
C ALA A 113 19.38 19.93 18.93
N PHE A 114 20.59 19.37 18.83
CA PHE A 114 21.76 19.88 19.51
C PHE A 114 22.14 21.30 19.05
N TYR A 115 22.09 21.57 17.75
CA TYR A 115 22.28 22.91 17.19
C TYR A 115 21.27 23.93 17.73
N ILE A 116 19.98 23.57 17.80
CA ILE A 116 18.95 24.43 18.40
C ILE A 116 19.23 24.69 19.88
N ALA A 117 19.67 23.68 20.64
CA ALA A 117 20.03 23.85 22.05
C ALA A 117 21.20 24.84 22.23
N ILE A 118 22.23 24.77 21.38
CA ILE A 118 23.33 25.74 21.37
C ILE A 118 22.80 27.14 21.06
N MET A 119 22.00 27.30 20.01
CA MET A 119 21.42 28.60 19.64
C MET A 119 20.55 29.19 20.77
N ALA A 120 19.74 28.35 21.40
CA ALA A 120 18.91 28.74 22.54
C ALA A 120 19.76 29.21 23.73
N SER A 121 20.86 28.52 24.02
CA SER A 121 21.79 28.92 25.10
C SER A 121 22.43 30.29 24.84
N GLY A 122 22.79 30.58 23.58
CA GLY A 122 23.34 31.88 23.18
C GLY A 122 22.34 33.03 23.35
N MET A 123 21.05 32.77 23.09
CA MET A 123 19.98 33.76 23.27
C MET A 123 19.72 34.13 24.73
N ILE A 124 20.00 33.23 25.68
CA ILE A 124 19.85 33.50 27.11
C ILE A 124 20.98 34.44 27.59
N LEU A 125 22.19 34.27 27.05
CA LEU A 125 23.37 35.01 27.48
C LEU A 125 23.49 36.40 26.85
N VAL A 126 22.95 36.59 25.64
CA VAL A 126 23.09 37.84 24.87
C VAL A 126 21.71 38.39 24.57
N ARG A 127 21.47 39.68 24.87
CA ARG A 127 20.21 40.36 24.54
C ARG A 127 19.97 40.26 23.02
N PRO A 128 19.00 39.46 22.55
CA PRO A 128 18.90 39.16 21.13
C PRO A 128 18.31 40.35 20.37
N GLY A 129 18.93 40.68 19.24
CA GLY A 129 18.33 41.58 18.25
C GLY A 129 17.15 40.93 17.54
N VAL A 130 16.34 41.72 16.83
CA VAL A 130 15.15 41.24 16.09
C VAL A 130 15.52 40.13 15.09
N TYR A 131 16.65 40.26 14.39
CA TYR A 131 17.13 39.26 13.45
C TYR A 131 17.47 37.92 14.10
N ALA A 132 18.02 37.93 15.32
CA ALA A 132 18.33 36.71 16.05
C ALA A 132 17.04 35.94 16.39
N ASN A 133 16.02 36.65 16.89
CA ASN A 133 14.70 36.06 17.18
C ASN A 133 14.07 35.44 15.93
N LEU A 134 14.07 36.17 14.80
CA LEU A 134 13.55 35.66 13.54
C LEU A 134 14.28 34.37 13.11
N GLN A 135 15.61 34.38 13.11
CA GLN A 135 16.43 33.21 12.77
C GLN A 135 16.11 32.01 13.67
N PHE A 136 15.93 32.21 14.97
CA PHE A 136 15.62 31.14 15.91
C PHE A 136 14.25 30.51 15.64
N PHE A 137 13.20 31.32 15.45
CA PHE A 137 11.88 30.80 15.11
C PHE A 137 11.86 30.08 13.77
N THR A 138 12.56 30.61 12.75
CA THR A 138 12.72 29.92 11.46
C THR A 138 13.45 28.59 11.62
N THR A 139 14.47 28.53 12.48
CA THR A 139 15.21 27.29 12.75
C THR A 139 14.32 26.25 13.44
N ILE A 140 13.53 26.64 14.44
CA ILE A 140 12.56 25.75 15.11
C ILE A 140 11.51 25.25 14.11
N ALA A 141 10.94 26.14 13.30
CA ALA A 141 9.96 25.76 12.29
C ALA A 141 10.54 24.75 11.28
N GLY A 142 11.78 24.99 10.82
CA GLY A 142 12.50 24.06 9.95
C GLY A 142 12.75 22.69 10.61
N PHE A 143 13.11 22.67 11.89
CA PHE A 143 13.27 21.44 12.66
C PHE A 143 11.97 20.66 12.80
N LEU A 144 10.86 21.33 13.15
CA LEU A 144 9.55 20.68 13.23
C LEU A 144 9.11 20.12 11.88
N GLY A 145 9.34 20.85 10.79
CA GLY A 145 9.08 20.36 9.43
C GLY A 145 9.89 19.12 9.09
N MET A 146 11.18 19.10 9.42
CA MET A 146 12.03 17.93 9.21
C MET A 146 11.63 16.74 10.10
N ALA A 147 11.32 16.98 11.38
CA ALA A 147 10.85 15.94 12.29
C ALA A 147 9.56 15.30 11.78
N TRP A 148 8.60 16.14 11.34
CA TRP A 148 7.37 15.68 10.70
C TRP A 148 7.66 14.86 9.45
N ALA A 149 8.58 15.30 8.59
CA ALA A 149 8.98 14.56 7.39
C ALA A 149 9.63 13.21 7.73
N VAL A 150 10.52 13.15 8.73
CA VAL A 150 11.14 11.88 9.16
C VAL A 150 10.09 10.90 9.66
N VAL A 151 9.14 11.38 10.47
CA VAL A 151 8.05 10.56 10.99
C VAL A 151 7.16 10.04 9.86
N HIS A 152 6.72 10.92 8.96
CA HIS A 152 5.78 10.55 7.91
C HIS A 152 6.43 9.77 6.78
N PHE A 153 7.61 10.15 6.30
CA PHE A 153 8.23 9.52 5.13
C PHE A 153 9.10 8.31 5.47
N HIS A 154 9.69 8.23 6.67
CA HIS A 154 10.56 7.10 7.02
C HIS A 154 9.94 6.15 8.05
N LEU A 155 9.40 6.68 9.15
CA LEU A 155 8.91 5.83 10.25
C LEU A 155 7.57 5.17 9.93
N ALA A 156 6.60 5.91 9.38
CA ALA A 156 5.28 5.36 9.08
C ALA A 156 5.31 4.23 8.02
N PRO A 157 5.94 4.39 6.83
CA PRO A 157 6.09 3.32 5.84
C PRO A 157 6.78 2.09 6.40
N ARG A 158 7.80 2.28 7.24
CA ARG A 158 8.54 1.19 7.87
C ARG A 158 7.69 0.40 8.84
N ARG A 159 6.86 1.05 9.66
CA ARG A 159 5.92 0.35 10.55
C ARG A 159 4.95 -0.53 9.75
N THR A 160 4.41 0.00 8.65
CA THR A 160 3.55 -0.76 7.74
C THR A 160 4.30 -1.95 7.14
N ALA A 161 5.51 -1.74 6.61
CA ALA A 161 6.32 -2.81 6.02
C ALA A 161 6.67 -3.92 7.03
N VAL A 162 7.00 -3.56 8.27
CA VAL A 162 7.27 -4.54 9.34
C VAL A 162 6.02 -5.35 9.68
N ARG A 163 4.84 -4.73 9.76
CA ARG A 163 3.57 -5.42 9.99
C ARG A 163 3.19 -6.33 8.82
N VAL A 164 3.40 -5.89 7.59
CA VAL A 164 3.17 -6.73 6.39
C VAL A 164 4.12 -7.92 6.42
N ARG A 165 5.40 -7.70 6.75
CA ARG A 165 6.39 -8.77 6.85
C ARG A 165 5.98 -9.85 7.86
N SER A 166 5.52 -9.45 9.06
CA SER A 166 5.12 -10.44 10.08
C SER A 166 3.95 -11.31 9.61
N ILE A 167 2.99 -10.73 8.88
CA ILE A 167 1.85 -11.46 8.33
C ILE A 167 2.28 -12.42 7.21
N LEU A 168 3.19 -11.98 6.33
CA LEU A 168 3.70 -12.81 5.25
C LEU A 168 4.54 -13.99 5.77
N LEU A 169 5.28 -13.79 6.87
CA LEU A 169 6.05 -14.86 7.52
C LEU A 169 5.15 -15.86 8.24
N ALA A 170 4.13 -15.40 8.98
CA ALA A 170 3.18 -16.29 9.65
C ALA A 170 2.48 -17.25 8.66
N LYS A 171 2.09 -16.73 7.49
CA LYS A 171 1.49 -17.56 6.44
C LYS A 171 2.44 -18.63 5.90
N HIS A 172 3.75 -18.37 5.91
CA HIS A 172 4.74 -19.36 5.49
C HIS A 172 4.89 -20.49 6.51
N GLU A 173 4.72 -20.21 7.80
CA GLU A 173 4.75 -21.23 8.87
C GLU A 173 3.52 -22.13 8.88
N ASP A 174 2.35 -21.61 8.48
CA ASP A 174 1.10 -22.37 8.35
C ASP A 174 1.02 -23.24 7.08
N SER A 175 2.05 -23.18 6.23
CA SER A 175 2.17 -24.00 5.02
C SER A 175 3.19 -25.14 5.13
N PRO A 176 3.34 -25.86 6.27
CA PRO A 176 4.31 -26.94 6.38
C PRO A 176 3.78 -28.18 5.64
N ALA A 177 4.58 -28.70 4.71
CA ALA A 177 4.56 -30.10 4.30
C ALA A 177 3.26 -30.67 3.70
N GLN A 178 2.73 -30.08 2.61
CA GLN A 178 1.82 -30.79 1.70
C GLN A 178 2.52 -31.46 0.49
N ASN A 179 3.86 -31.50 0.48
CA ASN A 179 4.65 -32.21 -0.54
C ASN A 179 5.63 -33.19 0.11
N SER A 180 5.11 -34.12 0.91
CA SER A 180 5.77 -35.38 1.23
C SER A 180 4.91 -36.53 0.75
#